data_AF-D4LCN7-F1
#
_entry.id   AF-D4LCN7-F1
#
_cell.length_a   1.000
_cell.length_b   1.000
_cell.length_c   1.000
_cell.angle_alpha   90.00
_cell.angle_beta   90.00
_cell.angle_gamma   90.00
#
_symmetry.space_group_name_H-M   'P 1'
#
loop_
_entity.id
_entity.type
_entity.pdbx_description
1 polymer ?
#
loop_
_entity_poly.entity_id
_entity_poly.type
_entity_poly.pdbx_seq_one_letter_code
_entity_poly.pdbx_strand_id
1 'polypeptide(L)' 'MDFCSLSTTLHIVENRDVLVENCRRILELNDVLVRLRTGRLSIQIWGQGLTVTDLNAGGVRVSGEIRNVELTPVGA' A
#
# COMPACT_ATOMS: atom_id res chain seq x y z
N MET A 1 -2.29 19.76 20.67
CA MET A 1 -2.51 19.55 19.23
C MET A 1 -2.21 18.10 18.96
N ASP A 2 -3.24 17.26 18.92
CA ASP A 2 -3.12 15.86 18.55
C ASP A 2 -2.80 15.83 17.06
N PHE A 3 -1.57 15.44 16.70
CA PHE A 3 -1.26 15.08 15.32
C PHE A 3 -2.07 13.83 15.02
N CYS A 4 -3.28 14.02 14.50
CA CYS A 4 -4.19 12.95 14.08
C CYS A 4 -3.35 11.86 13.46
N SER A 5 -3.37 10.68 14.08
CA SER A 5 -2.75 9.49 13.53
C SER A 5 -3.39 9.27 12.17
N LEU A 6 -2.72 9.75 11.12
CA LEU A 6 -3.18 9.73 9.75
C LEU A 6 -3.59 8.29 9.43
N SER A 7 -4.90 8.07 9.37
CA SER A 7 -5.48 6.77 9.11
C SER A 7 -4.98 6.27 7.76
N THR A 8 -4.80 4.95 7.65
CA THR A 8 -4.46 4.34 6.37
C THR A 8 -5.75 4.04 5.63
N THR A 9 -5.96 4.70 4.50
CA THR A 9 -7.05 4.41 3.57
C THR A 9 -6.49 3.62 2.40
N LEU A 10 -7.20 2.56 2.00
CA LEU A 10 -6.93 1.84 0.76
C LEU A 10 -8.13 2.03 -0.17
N HIS A 11 -7.86 2.40 -1.42
CA HIS A 11 -8.85 2.43 -2.49
C HIS A 11 -8.45 1.39 -3.53
N ILE A 12 -9.29 0.38 -3.71
CA ILE A 12 -9.09 -0.69 -4.69
C ILE A 12 -9.97 -0.38 -5.90
N VAL A 13 -9.35 -0.29 -7.08
CA VAL A 13 -10.05 -0.07 -8.35
C VAL A 13 -9.89 -1.33 -9.19
N GLU A 14 -10.99 -2.08 -9.27
CA GLU A 14 -11.03 -3.43 -9.86
C GLU A 14 -9.90 -4.32 -9.29
N ASN A 15 -9.39 -5.25 -10.08
CA ASN A 15 -8.18 -5.99 -9.77
C ASN A 15 -6.95 -5.38 -10.44
N ARG A 16 -6.95 -4.05 -10.67
CA ARG A 16 -5.91 -3.37 -11.45
C ARG A 16 -5.08 -2.40 -10.65
N ASP A 17 -5.70 -1.71 -9.70
CA ASP A 17 -5.03 -0.67 -8.94
C ASP A 17 -5.39 -0.72 -7.46
N VAL A 18 -4.39 -0.46 -6.63
CA VAL A 18 -4.57 -0.18 -5.21
C VAL A 18 -3.89 1.14 -4.89
N LEU A 19 -4.66 2.14 -4.52
CA LEU A 19 -4.15 3.40 -3.98
C LEU A 19 -4.06 3.28 -2.47
N VAL A 20 -2.89 3.61 -1.93
CA VAL A 20 -2.59 3.54 -0.50
C VAL A 20 -2.18 4.93 -0.03
N GLU A 21 -2.96 5.50 0.89
CA GLU A 21 -2.62 6.77 1.54
C GLU A 21 -1.70 6.56 2.74
N ASN A 22 -0.94 7.59 3.08
CA ASN A 22 -0.01 7.60 4.22
C ASN A 22 1.01 6.45 4.17
N CYS A 23 1.51 6.15 2.98
CA CYS A 23 2.64 5.27 2.79
C CYS A 23 3.89 5.96 3.33
N ARG A 24 4.49 5.37 4.36
CA ARG A 24 5.72 5.89 4.98
C ARG A 24 6.97 5.31 4.33
N ARG A 25 6.89 4.07 3.86
CA ARG A 25 8.03 3.35 3.27
C ARG A 25 7.55 2.18 2.42
N ILE A 26 8.19 1.99 1.27
CA ILE A 26 8.12 0.73 0.51
C ILE A 26 9.14 -0.24 1.12
N LEU A 27 8.67 -1.38 1.61
CA LEU A 27 9.50 -2.42 2.22
C LEU A 27 9.98 -3.45 1.20
N GLU A 28 9.14 -3.76 0.22
CA GLU A 28 9.43 -4.71 -0.85
C GLU A 28 8.71 -4.27 -2.12
N LEU A 29 9.42 -4.37 -3.26
CA LEU A 29 8.90 -4.03 -4.58
C LEU A 29 9.47 -5.00 -5.60
N ASN A 30 8.62 -5.89 -6.10
CA ASN A 30 8.86 -6.69 -7.29
C ASN A 30 7.54 -6.85 -8.06
N ASP A 31 7.57 -7.61 -9.15
CA ASP A 31 6.43 -7.81 -10.05
C ASP A 31 5.35 -8.76 -9.49
N VAL A 32 5.58 -9.41 -8.34
CA VAL A 32 4.67 -10.38 -7.71
C VAL A 32 4.13 -9.89 -6.36
N LEU A 33 4.95 -9.16 -5.59
CA LEU A 33 4.64 -8.65 -4.27
C LEU A 33 5.12 -7.20 -4.13
N VAL A 34 4.22 -6.36 -3.65
CA VAL A 34 4.53 -5.04 -3.10
C VAL A 34 4.19 -5.03 -1.62
N ARG A 35 5.18 -4.76 -0.77
CA ARG A 35 4.99 -4.60 0.68
C ARG A 35 5.19 -3.15 1.07
N LEU A 36 4.19 -2.54 1.67
CA LEU A 36 4.16 -1.14 2.08
C LEU A 36 4.03 -1.03 3.59
N ARG A 37 4.71 -0.04 4.16
CA ARG A 37 4.57 0.36 5.54
C ARG A 37 3.81 1.67 5.62
N THR A 38 2.70 1.67 6.34
CA THR A 38 1.96 2.89 6.66
C THR A 38 2.15 3.24 8.14
N GLY A 39 1.19 3.95 8.75
CA GLY A 39 1.22 4.30 10.16
C GLY A 39 1.27 3.09 11.08
N ARG A 40 0.15 2.35 11.16
CA ARG A 40 -0.04 1.20 12.05
C ARG A 40 -0.21 -0.12 11.31
N LEU A 41 -0.13 -0.12 9.98
CA LEU A 41 -0.30 -1.30 9.14
C LEU A 41 0.94 -1.55 8.28
N SER A 42 1.21 -2.84 8.07
CA SER A 42 1.96 -3.34 6.93
C SER A 42 0.93 -3.86 5.93
N ILE A 43 1.02 -3.40 4.69
CA ILE A 43 0.13 -3.81 3.61
C ILE A 43 0.95 -4.67 2.67
N GLN A 44 0.44 -5.85 2.32
CA GLN A 44 1.01 -6.70 1.28
C GLN A 44 0.03 -6.79 0.13
N ILE A 45 0.49 -6.47 -1.07
CA ILE A 45 -0.30 -6.54 -2.30
C ILE A 45 0.38 -7.58 -3.19
N TRP A 46 -0.32 -8.68 -3.42
CA TRP A 46 0.15 -9.80 -4.24
C TRP A 46 -0.54 -9.79 -5.59
N GLY A 47 0.20 -10.18 -6.62
CA GLY A 47 -0.30 -10.10 -7.98
C GLY A 47 0.70 -10.54 -9.03
N GLN A 48 0.55 -9.96 -10.22
CA GLN A 48 1.44 -10.16 -11.35
C GLN A 48 1.65 -8.84 -12.11
N GLY A 49 2.88 -8.60 -12.55
CA GLY A 49 3.26 -7.36 -13.25
C GLY A 49 3.09 -6.11 -12.37
N LEU A 50 3.30 -6.25 -11.06
CA LEU A 50 3.12 -5.15 -10.12
C LEU A 50 4.14 -4.03 -10.33
N THR A 51 3.66 -2.80 -10.31
CA THR A 51 4.45 -1.57 -10.40
C THR A 51 3.97 -0.57 -9.36
N VAL A 52 4.85 0.34 -8.94
CA VAL A 52 4.53 1.37 -7.96
C VAL A 52 4.79 2.75 -8.53
N THR A 53 3.80 3.63 -8.39
CA THR A 53 3.90 5.05 -8.73
C THR A 53 3.66 5.89 -7.48
N ASP A 54 4.57 6.83 -7.18
CA ASP A 54 4.40 7.82 -6.12
C ASP A 54 3.39 8.90 -6.55
N LEU A 55 2.47 9.27 -5.66
CA LEU A 55 1.43 10.27 -5.93
C LEU A 55 1.78 11.66 -5.35
N ASN A 56 3.03 11.92 -4.96
CA ASN A 56 3.58 13.16 -4.38
C ASN A 56 2.97 13.58 -3.02
N ALA A 57 1.75 13.16 -2.68
CA ALA A 57 1.02 13.49 -1.46
C ALA A 57 1.19 12.45 -0.33
N GLY A 58 2.28 11.68 -0.32
CA GLY A 58 2.52 10.61 0.66
C GLY A 58 1.63 9.38 0.45
N GLY A 59 1.04 9.25 -0.74
CA GLY A 59 0.32 8.07 -1.19
C GLY A 59 1.06 7.37 -2.32
N VAL A 60 0.81 6.07 -2.47
CA VAL A 60 1.35 5.26 -3.56
C VAL A 60 0.23 4.57 -4.31
N ARG A 61 0.38 4.44 -5.62
CA ARG A 61 -0.47 3.59 -6.46
C ARG A 61 0.30 2.32 -6.80
N VAL A 62 -0.28 1.18 -6.49
CA VAL A 62 0.20 -0.13 -6.95
C VAL A 62 -0.68 -0.57 -8.12
N SER A 63 -0.07 -0.79 -9.28
CA SER A 63 -0.76 -1.16 -10.52
C SER A 63 -0.29 -2.53 -11.01
N GLY A 64 -1.19 -3.34 -11.54
CA GLY A 64 -0.88 -4.67 -12.09
C GLY A 64 -2.12 -5.57 -12.14
N GLU A 65 -1.95 -6.89 -12.08
CA GLU A 65 -3.07 -7.79 -11.76
C GLU A 65 -3.05 -8.08 -10.26
N ILE A 66 -4.00 -7.52 -9.52
CA ILE A 66 -4.11 -7.66 -8.06
C ILE A 66 -4.87 -8.94 -7.74
N ARG A 67 -4.25 -9.84 -6.96
CA ARG A 67 -4.84 -11.12 -6.56
C ARG A 67 -5.17 -11.20 -5.07
N ASN A 68 -4.37 -10.55 -4.23
CA ASN A 68 -4.60 -10.53 -2.80
C ASN A 68 -4.08 -9.23 -2.17
N VAL A 69 -4.79 -8.74 -1.15
CA VAL A 69 -4.37 -7.60 -0.32
C VAL A 69 -4.48 -8.03 1.13
N GLU A 70 -3.36 -8.00 1.85
CA GLU A 70 -3.26 -8.40 3.26
C GLU A 70 -2.86 -7.20 4.12
N LEU A 71 -3.51 -7.09 5.28
CA LEU A 71 -3.30 -6.01 6.26
C LEU A 71 -2.81 -6.64 7.57
N THR A 72 -1.60 -6.27 7.99
CA THR A 72 -1.02 -6.76 9.25
C THR A 72 -0.76 -5.58 10.19
N PRO A 73 -1.23 -5.62 11.44
CA PRO A 73 -0.85 -4.65 12.46
C PRO A 73 0.66 -4.61 12.66
N VAL A 74 1.15 -3.42 12.97
CA VAL A 74 2.55 -3.18 13.24
C VAL A 74 2.79 -3.19 14.74
N GLY A 75 3.63 -4.10 15.22
CA GLY A 75 4.04 -4.14 16.63
C GLY A 75 3.07 -4.88 17.55
N ALA A 76 2.40 -5.92 17.04
CA ALA A 76 1.76 -6.93 17.87
C ALA A 76 2.81 -7.88 18.49
#